data_AF-A0A4Z2FYF2-F1
#
_entry.id   AF-A0A4Z2FYF2-F1
#
_cell.length_a   1.000
_cell.length_b   1.000
_cell.length_c   1.000
_cell.angle_alpha   90.00
_cell.angle_beta   90.00
_cell.angle_gamma   90.00
#
_symmetry.space_group_name_H-M   'P 1'
#
loop_
_entity.id
_entity.type
_entity.pdbx_description
1 polymer ?
#
loop_
_entity_poly.entity_id
_entity_poly.type
_entity_poly.pdbx_seq_one_letter_code
_entity_poly.pdbx_strand_id
1 'polypeptide(L)'
;MAEVRKFTKRLSKPGTAAEVRQSVSEAVKTSVDLVEQPKIIEPLDYEAVVFQRKAQIHSDPHRDLLLCPVDDVSESQISRQRRTVVPSVPQNAEREARSLFAKECIKMYNTDWHVINYKYEAYSGDFRMLPR
;
A
#
# COMPACT_ATOMS: atom_id res chain seq x y z
N MET A 1 25.53 -1.92 63.15
CA MET A 1 25.24 -2.50 61.81
C MET A 1 23.75 -2.32 61.54
N ALA A 2 23.38 -1.63 60.46
CA ALA A 2 22.00 -1.22 60.20
C ALA A 2 21.15 -2.36 59.60
N GLU A 3 19.96 -2.57 60.16
CA GLU A 3 19.00 -3.59 59.72
C GLU A 3 18.41 -3.24 58.34
N VAL A 4 18.59 -4.14 57.39
CA VAL A 4 18.17 -3.95 55.99
C VAL A 4 16.65 -4.14 55.86
N ARG A 5 15.95 -3.11 55.36
CA ARG A 5 14.49 -3.06 55.22
C ARG A 5 13.94 -4.24 54.40
N LYS A 6 12.84 -4.86 54.85
CA LYS A 6 12.23 -6.08 54.25
C LYS A 6 12.06 -6.04 52.72
N PHE A 7 11.83 -4.85 52.14
CA PHE A 7 11.68 -4.66 50.69
C PHE A 7 12.95 -5.03 49.90
N THR A 8 14.15 -4.76 50.42
CA THR A 8 15.39 -4.98 49.66
C THR A 8 15.89 -6.43 49.73
N LYS A 9 15.32 -7.28 50.60
CA LYS A 9 15.69 -8.71 50.69
C LYS A 9 15.40 -9.50 49.40
N ARG A 10 14.43 -9.06 48.58
CA ARG A 10 14.11 -9.73 47.30
C ARG A 10 14.93 -9.23 46.12
N LEU A 11 15.59 -8.07 46.26
CA LEU A 11 16.46 -7.48 45.24
C LEU A 11 17.89 -8.03 45.29
N SER A 12 18.31 -8.55 46.45
CA SER A 12 19.67 -9.06 46.68
C SER A 12 19.85 -10.54 46.37
N LYS A 13 18.90 -11.20 45.68
CA LYS A 13 19.11 -12.55 45.13
C LYS A 13 19.62 -12.42 43.69
N PRO A 14 20.90 -12.68 43.43
CA PRO A 14 21.40 -12.82 42.06
C PRO A 14 20.65 -14.00 41.41
N GLY A 15 20.15 -13.83 40.18
CA GLY A 15 19.47 -14.90 39.43
C GLY A 15 17.97 -14.71 39.23
N THR A 16 17.21 -14.23 40.22
CA THR A 16 15.73 -14.32 40.17
C THR A 16 15.08 -13.49 39.06
N ALA A 17 15.57 -12.28 38.78
CA ALA A 17 14.99 -11.46 37.70
C ALA A 17 15.40 -11.95 36.31
N ALA A 18 16.61 -12.50 36.17
CA ALA A 18 17.10 -13.06 34.91
C ALA A 18 16.38 -14.37 34.58
N GLU A 19 16.19 -15.24 35.58
CA GLU A 19 15.43 -16.48 35.47
C GLU A 19 13.96 -16.23 35.11
N VAL A 20 13.32 -15.22 35.70
CA VAL A 20 11.95 -14.84 35.33
C VAL A 20 11.88 -14.35 33.88
N ARG A 21 12.84 -13.52 33.44
CA ARG A 21 12.92 -13.08 32.04
C ARG A 21 13.17 -14.25 31.08
N GLN A 22 14.00 -15.21 31.47
CA GLN A 22 14.28 -16.41 30.68
C GLN A 22 13.06 -17.34 30.62
N SER A 23 12.41 -17.61 31.76
CA SER A 23 11.20 -18.44 31.85
C SER A 23 10.05 -17.85 31.02
N VAL A 24 9.83 -16.54 31.07
CA VAL A 24 8.84 -15.85 30.23
C VAL A 24 9.23 -15.94 28.75
N SER A 25 10.52 -15.75 28.42
CA SER A 25 10.98 -15.86 27.03
C SER A 25 10.84 -17.28 26.48
N GLU A 26 11.12 -18.31 27.28
CA GLU A 26 10.95 -19.72 26.89
C GLU A 26 9.47 -20.08 26.74
N ALA A 27 8.60 -19.65 27.66
CA ALA A 27 7.15 -19.86 27.54
C ALA A 27 6.53 -19.16 26.32
N VAL A 28 7.04 -17.98 25.94
CA VAL A 28 6.61 -17.29 24.72
C VAL A 28 7.13 -18.03 23.49
N LYS A 29 8.39 -18.47 23.46
CA LYS A 29 8.94 -19.26 22.34
C LYS A 29 8.16 -20.55 22.11
N THR A 30 7.88 -21.32 23.17
CA THR A 30 7.08 -22.55 23.06
C THR A 30 5.64 -22.27 22.62
N SER A 31 5.06 -21.13 23.01
CA SER A 31 3.72 -20.74 22.54
C SER A 31 3.71 -20.33 21.06
N VAL A 32 4.80 -19.74 20.55
CA VAL A 32 4.94 -19.34 19.13
C VAL A 32 5.22 -20.55 18.24
N ASP A 33 5.98 -21.54 18.72
CA ASP A 33 6.25 -22.77 17.97
C ASP A 33 5.02 -23.70 17.82
N LEU A 34 3.99 -23.52 18.66
CA LEU A 34 2.71 -24.26 18.59
C LEU A 34 1.66 -23.58 17.71
N VAL A 35 1.87 -22.32 17.34
CA VAL A 35 1.05 -21.64 16.35
C VAL A 35 1.68 -21.92 15.00
N GLU A 36 1.09 -22.82 14.21
CA GLU A 36 1.51 -22.98 12.82
C GLU A 36 1.63 -21.58 12.20
N GLN A 37 2.84 -21.23 11.76
CA GLN A 37 3.03 -19.98 11.04
C GLN A 37 2.01 -19.96 9.90
N PRO A 38 1.18 -18.92 9.79
CA PRO A 38 0.21 -18.83 8.72
C PRO A 38 0.98 -18.99 7.41
N LYS A 39 0.59 -20.00 6.62
CA LYS A 39 1.20 -20.24 5.32
C LYS A 39 1.10 -18.94 4.53
N ILE A 40 2.24 -18.42 4.10
CA ILE A 40 2.28 -17.28 3.20
C ILE A 40 1.72 -17.81 1.87
N ILE A 41 0.45 -17.49 1.61
CA ILE A 41 -0.22 -17.80 0.36
C ILE A 41 0.05 -16.62 -0.57
N GLU A 42 0.55 -16.91 -1.77
CA GLU A 42 0.69 -15.87 -2.79
C GLU A 42 -0.70 -15.32 -3.14
N PRO A 43 -0.85 -13.99 -3.26
CA PRO A 43 -2.12 -13.42 -3.66
C PRO A 43 -2.53 -13.96 -5.03
N LEU A 44 -3.83 -14.16 -5.21
CA LEU A 44 -4.40 -14.63 -6.47
C LEU A 44 -4.05 -13.64 -7.59
N ASP A 45 -3.51 -14.15 -8.71
CA ASP A 45 -3.38 -13.38 -9.94
C ASP A 45 -4.75 -13.24 -10.61
N TYR A 46 -5.46 -12.18 -10.24
CA TYR A 46 -6.80 -11.90 -10.76
C TYR A 46 -6.82 -11.76 -12.28
N GLU A 47 -5.80 -11.13 -12.88
CA GLU A 47 -5.73 -10.92 -14.32
C GLU A 47 -5.61 -12.25 -15.06
N ALA A 48 -4.72 -13.13 -14.59
CA ALA A 48 -4.56 -14.47 -15.16
C ALA A 48 -5.83 -15.31 -15.02
N VAL A 49 -6.51 -15.26 -13.86
CA VAL A 49 -7.76 -16.01 -13.63
C VAL A 49 -8.89 -15.52 -14.53
N VAL A 50 -9.08 -14.20 -14.62
CA VAL A 50 -10.09 -13.60 -15.50
C VAL A 50 -9.81 -13.96 -16.95
N PHE A 51 -8.55 -13.91 -17.38
CA PHE A 51 -8.14 -14.29 -18.72
C PHE A 51 -8.41 -15.77 -19.02
N GLN A 52 -8.01 -16.68 -18.13
CA GLN A 52 -8.18 -18.12 -18.30
C GLN A 52 -9.66 -18.53 -18.32
N ARG A 53 -10.50 -17.86 -17.54
CA ARG A 53 -11.94 -18.19 -17.38
C ARG A 53 -12.86 -17.30 -18.21
N LYS A 54 -12.34 -16.54 -19.17
CA LYS A 54 -13.09 -15.54 -19.96
C LYS A 54 -14.41 -16.05 -20.53
N ALA A 55 -14.44 -17.25 -21.09
CA ALA A 55 -15.66 -17.84 -21.67
C ALA A 55 -16.72 -18.14 -20.59
N GLN A 56 -16.31 -18.67 -19.44
CA GLN A 56 -17.21 -18.95 -18.32
C GLN A 56 -17.78 -17.66 -17.74
N ILE A 57 -16.91 -16.66 -17.52
CA ILE A 57 -17.32 -15.33 -17.04
C ILE A 57 -18.32 -14.70 -18.02
N HIS A 58 -18.09 -14.82 -19.33
CA HIS A 58 -19.02 -14.25 -20.32
C HIS A 58 -20.43 -14.87 -20.26
N SER A 59 -20.52 -16.16 -19.92
CA SER A 59 -21.79 -16.88 -19.77
C SER A 59 -22.45 -16.73 -18.40
N ASP A 60 -21.77 -16.11 -17.43
CA ASP A 60 -22.28 -15.95 -16.06
C ASP A 60 -23.42 -14.90 -16.00
N PRO A 61 -24.57 -15.21 -15.38
CA PRO A 61 -25.65 -14.23 -15.20
C PRO A 61 -25.25 -12.97 -14.43
N HIS A 62 -24.25 -13.06 -13.56
CA HIS A 62 -23.72 -11.98 -12.71
C HIS A 62 -22.32 -11.52 -13.14
N ARG A 63 -21.94 -11.75 -14.40
CA ARG A 63 -20.62 -11.35 -14.94
C ARG A 63 -20.24 -9.89 -14.66
N ASP A 64 -21.22 -9.00 -14.55
CA ASP A 64 -21.02 -7.58 -14.30
C ASP A 64 -20.49 -7.31 -12.87
N LEU A 65 -20.65 -8.26 -11.93
CA LEU A 65 -20.01 -8.24 -10.61
C LEU A 65 -18.56 -8.75 -10.64
N LEU A 66 -18.18 -9.49 -11.68
CA LEU A 66 -16.86 -10.12 -11.83
C LEU A 66 -15.88 -9.23 -12.63
N LEU A 67 -16.41 -8.31 -13.44
CA LEU A 67 -15.63 -7.46 -14.33
C LEU A 67 -15.67 -6.00 -13.86
N CYS A 68 -14.55 -5.30 -14.03
CA CYS A 68 -14.54 -3.85 -13.86
C CYS A 68 -15.41 -3.20 -14.96
N PRO A 69 -16.25 -2.21 -14.64
CA PRO A 69 -17.01 -1.48 -15.64
C PRO A 69 -16.09 -0.87 -16.69
N VAL A 70 -16.47 -0.97 -17.96
CA VAL A 70 -15.68 -0.43 -19.09
C VAL A 70 -15.54 1.09 -19.04
N ASP A 71 -16.43 1.76 -18.30
CA ASP A 71 -16.51 3.20 -18.13
C ASP A 71 -16.17 3.64 -16.69
N ASP A 72 -15.56 2.76 -15.89
CA ASP A 72 -15.17 3.06 -14.51
C ASP A 72 -14.15 4.21 -14.45
N VAL A 73 -13.29 4.28 -15.46
CA VAL A 73 -12.18 5.22 -15.51
C VAL A 73 -12.22 6.03 -16.80
N SER A 74 -11.97 7.33 -16.69
CA SER A 74 -11.76 8.23 -17.83
C SER A 74 -10.53 9.11 -17.62
N GLU A 75 -9.81 9.38 -18.69
CA GLU A 75 -8.67 10.29 -18.68
C GLU A 75 -9.10 11.69 -19.13
N SER A 76 -8.60 12.71 -18.43
CA SER A 76 -8.76 14.11 -18.81
C SER A 76 -7.44 14.85 -18.68
N GLN A 77 -7.24 15.87 -19.51
CA GLN A 77 -6.09 16.75 -19.41
C GLN A 77 -6.51 18.06 -18.74
N ILE A 78 -5.83 18.44 -17.65
CA ILE A 78 -6.07 19.71 -16.95
C ILE A 78 -4.82 20.57 -16.98
N SER A 79 -5.02 21.88 -17.15
CA SER A 79 -3.91 22.82 -17.21
C SER A 79 -3.07 22.76 -15.95
N ARG A 80 -1.75 22.62 -16.12
CA ARG A 80 -0.83 22.57 -14.98
C ARG A 80 -0.75 23.94 -14.32
N GLN A 81 -1.25 24.04 -13.10
CA GLN A 81 -1.05 25.25 -12.30
C GLN A 81 0.44 25.44 -11.99
N ARG A 82 0.97 26.58 -12.42
CA ARG A 82 2.36 26.99 -12.16
C ARG A 82 2.36 28.23 -11.29
N ARG A 83 3.28 28.27 -10.33
CA ARG A 83 3.51 29.47 -9.50
C ARG A 83 4.16 30.60 -10.30
N THR A 84 4.85 30.27 -11.39
CA THR A 84 5.57 31.21 -12.24
C THR A 84 4.80 31.46 -13.52
N VAL A 85 4.90 32.69 -14.04
CA VAL A 85 4.28 33.10 -15.33
C VAL A 85 5.02 32.49 -16.53
N VAL A 86 6.27 32.05 -16.32
CA VAL A 86 7.16 31.49 -17.35
C VAL A 86 7.57 30.06 -16.96
N PRO A 87 7.73 29.13 -17.92
CA PRO A 87 8.27 27.80 -17.63
C PRO A 87 9.63 27.83 -16.94
N SER A 88 9.84 26.91 -15.99
CA SER A 88 11.16 26.69 -15.36
C SER A 88 12.16 25.99 -16.28
N VAL A 89 11.66 25.35 -17.34
CA VAL A 89 12.47 24.66 -18.33
C VAL A 89 13.01 25.67 -19.35
N PRO A 90 14.34 25.72 -19.60
CA PRO A 90 14.92 26.59 -20.63
C PRO A 90 14.33 26.33 -22.02
N GLN A 91 14.13 27.39 -22.82
CA GLN A 91 13.51 27.29 -24.15
C GLN A 91 14.21 26.32 -25.11
N ASN A 92 15.52 26.14 -24.98
CA ASN A 92 16.31 25.25 -25.86
C ASN A 92 16.59 23.88 -25.25
N ALA A 93 16.10 23.60 -24.03
CA ALA A 93 16.45 22.39 -23.29
C ALA A 93 16.13 21.11 -24.08
N GLU A 94 15.01 21.07 -24.80
CA GLU A 94 14.62 19.89 -25.59
C GLU A 94 15.58 19.62 -26.76
N ARG A 95 16.07 20.68 -27.41
CA ARG A 95 17.03 20.59 -28.53
C ARG A 95 18.43 20.23 -28.04
N GLU A 96 18.82 20.70 -26.87
CA GLU A 96 20.13 20.46 -26.26
C GLU A 96 20.22 19.10 -25.57
N ALA A 97 19.09 18.55 -25.12
CA ALA A 97 19.02 17.24 -24.50
C ALA A 97 19.44 16.14 -25.48
N ARG A 98 20.59 15.52 -25.21
CA ARG A 98 21.08 14.36 -26.00
C ARG A 98 20.45 13.04 -25.57
N SER A 99 20.17 12.89 -24.27
CA SER A 99 19.56 11.68 -23.71
C SER A 99 18.05 11.66 -23.98
N LEU A 100 17.53 10.52 -24.43
CA LEU A 100 16.08 10.31 -24.58
C LEU A 100 15.35 10.49 -23.24
N PHE A 101 15.95 10.03 -22.14
CA PHE A 101 15.40 10.22 -20.81
C PHE A 101 15.26 11.71 -20.46
N ALA A 102 16.28 12.51 -20.75
CA ALA A 102 16.23 13.96 -20.50
C ALA A 102 15.13 14.64 -21.33
N LYS A 103 14.93 14.23 -22.58
CA LYS A 103 13.83 14.72 -23.44
C LYS A 103 12.45 14.41 -22.85
N GLU A 104 12.24 13.17 -22.40
CA GLU A 104 10.97 12.78 -21.75
C GLU A 104 10.75 13.53 -20.42
N CYS A 105 11.79 13.74 -19.61
CA CYS A 105 11.68 14.57 -18.43
C CYS A 105 11.27 16.00 -18.77
N ILE A 106 11.93 16.62 -19.75
CA ILE A 106 11.61 17.98 -20.22
C ILE A 106 10.16 18.09 -20.67
N LYS A 107 9.71 17.10 -21.46
CA LYS A 107 8.32 17.00 -21.90
C LYS A 107 7.37 16.91 -20.71
N MET A 108 7.61 15.97 -19.78
CA MET A 108 6.79 15.78 -18.57
C MET A 108 6.70 17.02 -17.68
N TYR A 109 7.76 17.83 -17.57
CA TYR A 109 7.71 19.08 -16.82
C TYR A 109 6.95 20.20 -17.52
N ASN A 110 6.81 20.13 -18.84
CA ASN A 110 6.14 21.14 -19.64
C ASN A 110 4.72 20.78 -20.07
N THR A 111 4.33 19.51 -20.02
CA THR A 111 2.96 19.09 -20.30
C THR A 111 2.00 19.43 -19.16
N ASP A 112 0.73 19.55 -19.52
CA ASP A 112 -0.38 19.59 -18.59
C ASP A 112 -0.53 18.28 -17.81
N TRP A 113 -1.36 18.29 -16.78
CA TRP A 113 -1.62 17.10 -16.00
C TRP A 113 -2.60 16.19 -16.72
N HIS A 114 -2.26 14.91 -16.79
CA HIS A 114 -3.20 13.85 -17.11
C HIS A 114 -3.82 13.36 -15.81
N VAL A 115 -5.13 13.51 -15.67
CA VAL A 115 -5.89 13.15 -14.49
C VAL A 115 -6.85 12.02 -14.83
N ILE A 116 -6.82 11.00 -13.99
CA ILE A 116 -7.70 9.85 -14.03
C ILE A 116 -8.92 10.14 -13.17
N ASN A 117 -10.11 10.11 -13.77
CA ASN A 117 -11.38 10.31 -13.08
C ASN A 117 -12.11 8.98 -12.94
N TYR A 118 -12.57 8.69 -11.74
CA TYR A 118 -13.33 7.49 -11.42
C TYR A 118 -14.82 7.80 -11.44
N LYS A 119 -15.54 7.27 -12.43
CA LYS A 119 -16.96 7.57 -12.65
C LYS A 119 -17.82 7.21 -11.42
N TYR A 120 -17.46 6.12 -10.74
CA TYR A 120 -18.21 5.59 -9.60
C TYR A 120 -17.52 5.86 -8.26
N GLU A 121 -16.63 6.86 -8.17
CA GLU A 121 -15.89 7.19 -6.94
C GLU A 121 -16.82 7.41 -5.73
N ALA A 122 -17.97 8.05 -5.96
CA ALA A 122 -18.98 8.29 -4.92
C ALA A 122 -19.52 7.00 -4.25
N TYR A 123 -19.37 5.85 -4.91
CA TYR A 123 -19.82 4.54 -4.43
C TYR A 123 -18.69 3.69 -3.79
N SER A 124 -17.47 4.22 -3.72
CA SER A 124 -16.30 3.50 -3.17
C SER A 124 -16.25 3.43 -1.63
N GLY A 125 -17.13 4.17 -0.96
CA GLY A 125 -17.15 4.33 0.49
C GLY A 125 -18.15 3.43 1.23
N ASP A 126 -18.52 3.85 2.43
CA ASP A 126 -19.55 3.18 3.23
C ASP A 126 -20.89 3.16 2.50
N PHE A 127 -21.51 1.99 2.38
CA PHE A 127 -22.80 1.82 1.71
C PHE A 127 -23.92 2.70 2.33
N ARG A 128 -23.78 3.11 3.60
CA ARG A 128 -24.71 4.01 4.30
C ARG A 128 -24.64 5.44 3.77
N MET A 129 -23.55 5.81 3.08
CA MET A 129 -23.30 7.15 2.55
C MET A 129 -23.67 7.28 1.07
N LEU A 130 -24.24 6.23 0.47
CA LEU A 130 -24.63 6.24 -0.94
C LEU A 130 -25.83 7.18 -1.17
N PRO A 131 -25.87 7.87 -2.33
CA PRO A 131 -27.06 8.61 -2.76
C PRO A 131 -28.30 7.70 -2.77
N ARG A 132 -29.42 8.19 -2.22
CA ARG A 132 -30.72 7.50 -2.25
C ARG A 132 -31.49 7.78 -3.53
#